data_AF-G9EP69-F1
#
_entry.id   AF-G9EP69-F1
#
_cell.length_a   1.000
_cell.length_b   1.000
_cell.length_c   1.000
_cell.angle_alpha   90.00
_cell.angle_beta   90.00
_cell.angle_gamma   90.00
#
_symmetry.space_group_name_H-M   'P 1'
#
loop_
_entity.id
_entity.type
_entity.pdbx_description
1 polymer ?
#
loop_
_entity_poly.entity_id
_entity_poly.type
_entity_poly.pdbx_seq_one_letter_code
_entity_poly.pdbx_strand_id
1 'polypeptide(L)'
;MNRNNANTFRLGLVLNGISDHFPIQVTAKFSNNQSYSIISWNLLADIHLYNDFKDISESHLFEKTISKLPEDNIYFNKRANNLFYFFSEISQYLYGKCVKNTIIISRRLLDDFVSLDHQFSKLCLSTNQVIAKEKRQQIEKSRKLIIEFIKDTMHPYAHEFQSAIKHCIDFIHQIQSPNGVLRWKSRFKLIKHNKSLIQQIIQADFICLQECTNPDDIYNLLIAHGKSTKMLVYTINKNTNDHCVLVYDDTQFKLVGEPIYYALDDKKPCIFARFENVITNHKVIIASIHHPGGNHDYVNELFTQIKQLKIGDFSKVDYMIIGDYNHTKDFFKQHGLKYPIYYPSEGTMAGKDFGNVNHAIDAAITNLDEKSIEITVIKGLPVSHLIHCPVNVIFRL
;
A
#
# COMPACT_ATOMS: atom_id res chain seq x y z
N MET A 1 -7.88 -15.44 23.41
CA MET A 1 -7.33 -14.09 23.68
C MET A 1 -8.24 -13.08 23.01
N ASN A 2 -8.79 -12.12 23.78
CA ASN A 2 -9.64 -11.06 23.24
C ASN A 2 -8.88 -10.26 22.19
N ARG A 3 -9.39 -10.25 20.95
CA ARG A 3 -8.74 -9.76 19.73
C ARG A 3 -8.61 -8.23 19.63
N ASN A 4 -9.09 -7.48 20.62
CA ASN A 4 -9.35 -6.04 20.45
C ASN A 4 -8.28 -5.09 20.99
N ASN A 5 -7.14 -5.54 21.53
CA ASN A 5 -6.17 -4.61 22.16
C ASN A 5 -4.69 -5.00 22.07
N ALA A 6 -4.31 -6.00 21.28
CA ALA A 6 -2.90 -6.37 21.13
C ALA A 6 -2.29 -5.65 19.93
N ASN A 7 -1.82 -4.41 20.14
CA ASN A 7 -0.95 -3.73 19.17
C ASN A 7 0.42 -4.42 19.19
N THR A 8 0.62 -5.45 18.35
CA THR A 8 1.84 -6.27 18.36
C THR A 8 3.09 -5.48 17.98
N PHE A 9 2.90 -4.28 17.44
CA PHE A 9 3.91 -3.29 17.14
C PHE A 9 4.82 -2.90 18.32
N ARG A 10 4.31 -2.97 19.56
CA ARG A 10 5.12 -2.75 20.77
C ARG A 10 6.27 -3.76 20.93
N LEU A 11 6.34 -4.79 20.08
CA LEU A 11 7.36 -5.83 20.11
C LEU A 11 8.38 -5.74 18.98
N GLY A 12 8.28 -4.78 18.04
CA GLY A 12 9.26 -4.61 16.95
C GLY A 12 9.23 -5.72 15.90
N LEU A 13 8.03 -6.15 15.49
CA LEU A 13 7.86 -7.37 14.70
C LEU A 13 7.38 -7.06 13.29
N VAL A 14 7.97 -7.78 12.32
CA VAL A 14 7.55 -7.74 10.91
C VAL A 14 6.54 -8.85 10.65
N LEU A 15 5.44 -8.51 9.99
CA LEU A 15 4.35 -9.43 9.74
C LEU A 15 4.43 -10.09 8.37
N ASN A 16 4.09 -11.38 8.34
CA ASN A 16 4.03 -12.20 7.13
C ASN A 16 2.65 -12.11 6.46
N GLY A 17 2.31 -10.93 5.97
CA GLY A 17 1.02 -10.64 5.34
C GLY A 17 1.10 -10.57 3.81
N ILE A 18 -0.05 -10.71 3.14
CA ILE A 18 -0.15 -10.50 1.68
C ILE A 18 -0.23 -9.02 1.31
N SER A 19 -1.05 -8.27 2.03
CA SER A 19 -1.34 -6.84 1.85
C SER A 19 -1.79 -6.26 3.20
N ASP A 20 -1.68 -4.96 3.43
CA ASP A 20 -2.29 -4.27 4.56
C ASP A 20 -3.81 -4.06 4.40
N HIS A 21 -4.39 -4.48 3.27
CA HIS A 21 -5.82 -4.53 3.01
C HIS A 21 -6.36 -5.96 2.91
N PHE A 22 -7.58 -6.17 3.40
CA PHE A 22 -8.39 -7.33 3.05
C PHE A 22 -9.13 -7.09 1.72
N PRO A 23 -9.23 -8.09 0.84
CA PRO A 23 -10.03 -7.98 -0.37
C PRO A 23 -11.51 -7.86 -0.03
N ILE A 24 -12.23 -7.08 -0.85
CA ILE A 24 -13.69 -7.02 -0.82
C ILE A 24 -14.27 -7.78 -2.00
N GLN A 25 -15.40 -8.44 -1.78
CA GLN A 25 -16.26 -8.99 -2.82
C GLN A 25 -17.55 -8.20 -2.88
N VAL A 26 -17.91 -7.77 -4.08
CA VAL A 26 -19.17 -7.11 -4.40
C VAL A 26 -19.97 -8.05 -5.28
N THR A 27 -21.12 -8.49 -4.77
CA THR A 27 -22.12 -9.18 -5.59
C THR A 27 -23.23 -8.19 -5.88
N ALA A 28 -23.44 -7.87 -7.16
CA ALA A 28 -24.42 -6.86 -7.54
C ALA A 28 -25.36 -7.38 -8.62
N LYS A 29 -26.67 -7.14 -8.44
CA LYS A 29 -27.72 -7.44 -9.41
C LYS A 29 -27.93 -6.24 -10.33
N PHE A 30 -27.57 -6.41 -11.59
CA PHE A 30 -27.64 -5.39 -12.63
C PHE A 30 -29.03 -5.29 -13.26
N SER A 31 -29.26 -4.25 -14.06
CA SER A 31 -30.55 -3.94 -14.71
C SER A 31 -31.06 -5.05 -15.64
N ASN A 32 -30.17 -5.90 -16.15
CA ASN A 32 -30.54 -7.12 -16.89
C ASN A 32 -30.96 -8.30 -16.00
N ASN A 33 -31.15 -8.09 -14.70
CA ASN A 33 -31.43 -9.10 -13.68
C ASN A 33 -30.33 -10.17 -13.49
N GLN A 34 -29.15 -9.99 -14.08
CA GLN A 34 -27.99 -10.85 -13.81
C GLN A 34 -27.22 -10.33 -12.59
N SER A 35 -26.66 -11.26 -11.82
CA SER A 35 -25.74 -10.92 -10.74
C SER A 35 -24.31 -11.04 -11.25
N TYR A 36 -23.51 -9.98 -11.07
CA TYR A 36 -22.06 -10.05 -11.31
C TYR A 36 -21.32 -10.04 -9.98
N SER A 37 -20.25 -10.83 -9.91
CA SER A 37 -19.31 -10.90 -8.80
C SER A 37 -18.04 -10.14 -9.13
N ILE A 38 -17.68 -9.15 -8.32
CA ILE A 38 -16.54 -8.27 -8.56
C ILE A 38 -15.67 -8.29 -7.31
N ILE A 39 -14.38 -8.54 -7.46
CA ILE A 39 -13.42 -8.44 -6.36
C ILE A 39 -12.60 -7.17 -6.50
N SER A 40 -12.35 -6.48 -5.39
CA SER A 40 -11.34 -5.43 -5.32
C SER A 40 -10.31 -5.69 -4.25
N TRP A 41 -9.04 -5.41 -4.54
CA TRP A 41 -7.96 -5.59 -3.59
C TRP A 41 -6.76 -4.69 -3.84
N ASN A 42 -6.42 -3.85 -2.87
CA ASN A 42 -5.10 -3.23 -2.78
C ASN A 42 -4.07 -4.28 -2.34
N LEU A 43 -3.00 -4.45 -3.09
CA LEU A 43 -1.99 -5.50 -2.92
C LEU A 43 -0.67 -5.01 -2.31
N LEU A 44 -0.56 -3.74 -1.90
CA LEU A 44 0.66 -3.12 -1.37
C LEU A 44 1.88 -3.32 -2.28
N ALA A 45 2.13 -2.40 -3.20
CA ALA A 45 3.21 -2.55 -4.19
C ALA A 45 4.58 -2.51 -3.51
N ASP A 46 5.56 -3.27 -3.98
CA ASP A 46 6.90 -3.32 -3.36
C ASP A 46 7.59 -1.93 -3.31
N ILE A 47 7.25 -1.01 -4.22
CA ILE A 47 7.74 0.38 -4.19
C ILE A 47 7.28 1.15 -2.94
N HIS A 48 6.15 0.77 -2.35
CA HIS A 48 5.55 1.43 -1.19
C HIS A 48 6.04 0.87 0.15
N LEU A 49 6.72 -0.29 0.17
CA LEU A 49 7.23 -0.90 1.41
C LEU A 49 8.13 0.02 2.23
N TYR A 50 8.86 0.94 1.59
CA TYR A 50 9.69 1.91 2.32
C TYR A 50 8.87 2.97 3.09
N ASN A 51 7.58 3.13 2.79
CA ASN A 51 6.71 4.02 3.55
C ASN A 51 6.39 3.46 4.94
N ASP A 52 6.46 2.14 5.10
CA ASP A 52 6.15 1.45 6.37
C ASP A 52 7.20 1.71 7.46
N PHE A 53 8.35 2.32 7.14
CA PHE A 53 9.27 2.87 8.13
C PHE A 53 8.66 3.99 8.97
N LYS A 54 7.47 4.50 8.62
CA LYS A 54 6.68 5.38 9.48
C LYS A 54 6.27 4.70 10.78
N ASP A 55 6.06 3.40 10.73
CA ASP A 55 5.79 2.61 11.92
C ASP A 55 7.05 1.78 12.21
N ILE A 56 8.06 2.47 12.76
CA ILE A 56 9.14 1.84 13.52
C ILE A 56 8.83 1.95 15.01
N SER A 57 9.03 0.85 15.75
CA SER A 57 8.78 0.80 17.19
C SER A 57 9.62 1.84 17.92
N GLU A 58 9.05 2.47 18.94
CA GLU A 58 9.71 3.52 19.72
C GLU A 58 10.13 4.79 18.93
N SER A 59 9.68 4.95 17.68
CA SER A 59 9.95 6.15 16.85
C SER A 59 9.52 7.46 17.53
N HIS A 60 8.40 7.45 18.25
CA HIS A 60 7.91 8.60 19.02
C HIS A 60 8.92 9.12 20.08
N LEU A 61 9.85 8.28 20.57
CA LEU A 61 10.91 8.72 21.48
C LEU A 61 12.01 9.50 20.75
N PHE A 62 12.34 9.13 19.51
CA PHE A 62 13.20 9.94 18.65
C PHE A 62 12.56 11.30 18.38
N GLU A 63 11.26 11.32 18.05
CA GLU A 63 10.53 12.57 17.82
C GLU A 63 10.57 13.48 19.05
N LYS A 64 10.35 12.91 20.24
CA LYS A 64 10.43 13.63 21.53
C LYS A 64 11.82 14.19 21.82
N THR A 65 12.89 13.48 21.43
CA THR A 65 14.26 13.94 21.65
C THR A 65 14.68 14.98 20.60
N ILE A 66 14.40 14.73 19.32
CA ILE A 66 14.75 15.62 18.21
C ILE A 66 13.96 16.93 18.26
N SER A 67 12.69 16.91 18.70
CA SER A 67 11.88 18.13 18.87
C SER A 67 12.45 19.14 19.86
N LYS A 68 13.39 18.74 20.72
CA LYS A 68 14.08 19.61 21.67
C LYS A 68 15.36 20.21 21.11
N LEU A 69 15.81 19.78 19.93
CA LEU A 69 16.99 20.35 19.30
C LEU A 69 16.71 21.80 18.87
N PRO A 70 17.67 22.72 19.08
CA PRO A 70 17.51 24.12 18.71
C PRO A 70 17.65 24.37 17.20
N GLU A 71 18.06 23.37 16.43
CA GLU A 71 18.40 23.48 15.01
C GLU A 71 17.31 22.87 14.12
N ASP A 72 17.09 23.45 12.93
CA ASP A 72 16.20 22.90 11.92
C ASP A 72 16.71 21.52 11.46
N ASN A 73 16.06 20.47 11.95
CA ASN A 73 16.32 19.09 11.56
C ASN A 73 15.44 18.72 10.36
N ILE A 74 16.07 18.29 9.26
CA ILE A 74 15.35 17.97 8.01
C ILE A 74 14.47 16.71 8.14
N TYR A 75 14.81 15.82 9.07
CA TYR A 75 14.03 14.61 9.36
C TYR A 75 12.89 14.86 10.35
N PHE A 76 12.91 15.96 11.11
CA PHE A 76 11.81 16.29 12.01
C PHE A 76 11.77 17.78 12.34
N ASN A 77 10.64 18.44 12.06
CA ASN A 77 10.37 19.79 12.50
C ASN A 77 8.86 19.99 12.77
N LYS A 78 8.48 21.15 13.29
CA LYS A 78 7.08 21.46 13.64
C LYS A 78 6.08 21.33 12.46
N ARG A 79 6.57 21.36 11.22
CA ARG A 79 5.74 21.31 10.00
C ARG A 79 5.79 19.96 9.29
N ALA A 80 6.75 19.10 9.59
CA ALA A 80 6.94 17.82 8.91
C ALA A 80 7.65 16.80 9.78
N ASN A 81 7.11 15.58 9.81
CA ASN A 81 7.78 14.40 10.37
C ASN A 81 8.27 13.51 9.23
N ASN A 82 9.58 13.56 8.98
CA ASN A 82 10.29 12.86 7.92
C ASN A 82 11.20 11.77 8.50
N LEU A 83 10.98 11.35 9.76
CA LEU A 83 11.88 10.45 10.48
C LEU A 83 11.97 9.07 9.82
N PHE A 84 10.91 8.65 9.13
CA PHE A 84 10.91 7.42 8.33
C PHE A 84 11.99 7.40 7.24
N TYR A 85 12.36 8.56 6.66
CA TYR A 85 13.49 8.64 5.73
C TYR A 85 14.81 8.35 6.44
N PHE A 86 15.02 8.89 7.64
CA PHE A 86 16.21 8.60 8.44
C PHE A 86 16.31 7.10 8.74
N PHE A 87 15.22 6.48 9.21
CA PHE A 87 15.18 5.04 9.51
C PHE A 87 15.43 4.16 8.29
N SER A 88 14.84 4.53 7.15
CA SER A 88 15.08 3.86 5.87
C SER A 88 16.55 3.97 5.44
N GLU A 89 17.16 5.14 5.58
CA GLU A 89 18.56 5.36 5.18
C GLU A 89 19.55 4.62 6.09
N ILE A 90 19.42 4.80 7.41
CA ILE A 90 20.35 4.16 8.36
C ILE A 90 20.26 2.63 8.30
N SER A 91 19.07 2.08 8.12
CA SER A 91 18.90 0.62 8.00
C SER A 91 19.53 0.08 6.72
N GLN A 92 19.31 0.72 5.58
CA GLN A 92 19.98 0.35 4.33
C GLN A 92 21.49 0.38 4.46
N TYR A 93 22.03 1.42 5.11
CA TYR A 93 23.46 1.52 5.36
C TYR A 93 23.98 0.38 6.23
N LEU A 94 23.38 0.18 7.41
CA LEU A 94 23.81 -0.84 8.37
C LEU A 94 23.64 -2.25 7.80
N TYR A 95 22.54 -2.52 7.10
CA TYR A 95 22.29 -3.81 6.46
C TYR A 95 23.29 -4.11 5.35
N GLY A 96 23.73 -3.10 4.59
CA GLY A 96 24.82 -3.22 3.63
C GLY A 96 26.17 -3.57 4.26
N LYS A 97 26.32 -3.50 5.58
CA LYS A 97 27.52 -3.93 6.34
C LYS A 97 27.35 -5.28 7.03
N CYS A 98 26.25 -5.99 6.77
CA CYS A 98 26.00 -7.30 7.32
C CYS A 98 27.02 -8.32 6.80
N VAL A 99 27.71 -8.99 7.72
CA VAL A 99 28.66 -10.08 7.42
C VAL A 99 28.19 -11.33 8.12
N LYS A 100 27.93 -12.41 7.36
CA LYS A 100 27.44 -13.69 7.89
C LYS A 100 26.25 -13.51 8.85
N ASN A 101 25.23 -12.77 8.41
CA ASN A 101 24.02 -12.44 9.20
C ASN A 101 24.32 -11.71 10.52
N THR A 102 25.44 -11.01 10.65
CA THR A 102 25.77 -10.22 11.84
C THR A 102 26.12 -8.79 11.47
N ILE A 103 25.62 -7.83 12.25
CA ILE A 103 25.97 -6.41 12.16
C ILE A 103 26.51 -5.99 13.53
N ILE A 104 27.73 -5.46 13.55
CA ILE A 104 28.35 -4.87 14.74
C ILE A 104 28.26 -3.35 14.61
N ILE A 105 27.35 -2.74 15.37
CA ILE A 105 27.11 -1.30 15.39
C ILE A 105 28.09 -0.67 16.37
N SER A 106 29.16 -0.08 15.84
CA SER A 106 30.17 0.66 16.62
C SER A 106 30.01 2.16 16.45
N ARG A 107 30.61 2.97 17.36
CA ARG A 107 30.67 4.43 17.21
C ARG A 107 31.19 4.85 15.82
N ARG A 108 32.31 4.25 15.39
CA ARG A 108 32.91 4.50 14.07
C ARG A 108 31.94 4.20 12.93
N LEU A 109 31.21 3.09 13.01
CA LEU A 109 30.25 2.75 11.97
C LEU A 109 29.12 3.79 11.86
N LEU A 110 28.64 4.31 13.00
CA LEU A 110 27.63 5.37 13.04
C LEU A 110 28.20 6.72 12.57
N ASP A 111 29.46 7.03 12.87
CA ASP A 111 30.16 8.21 12.32
C ASP A 111 30.30 8.16 10.79
N ASP A 112 30.64 6.99 10.27
CA ASP A 112 30.73 6.76 8.83
C ASP A 112 29.35 7.00 8.15
N PHE A 113 28.22 6.73 8.83
CA PHE A 113 26.88 7.02 8.29
C PHE A 113 26.60 8.52 8.11
N VAL A 114 27.11 9.36 9.02
CA VAL A 114 26.92 10.82 8.96
C VAL A 114 27.48 11.39 7.67
N SER A 115 28.71 10.97 7.33
CA SER A 115 29.51 11.48 6.20
C SER A 115 29.24 10.80 4.85
N LEU A 116 28.28 9.87 4.78
CA LEU A 116 27.96 9.16 3.55
C LEU A 116 27.23 10.04 2.53
N ASP A 117 27.99 10.58 1.59
CA ASP A 117 27.51 11.14 0.33
C ASP A 117 26.92 10.08 -0.62
N HIS A 118 27.27 8.80 -0.41
CA HIS A 118 26.90 7.71 -1.34
C HIS A 118 25.47 7.18 -1.17
N GLN A 119 24.79 7.48 -0.06
CA GLN A 119 23.36 7.17 0.08
C GLN A 119 22.54 8.43 -0.15
N PHE A 120 22.08 8.56 -1.39
CA PHE A 120 21.26 9.67 -1.84
C PHE A 120 19.92 9.70 -1.07
N SER A 121 19.76 10.65 -0.16
CA SER A 121 18.48 10.87 0.53
C SER A 121 17.44 11.41 -0.45
N LYS A 122 16.22 10.86 -0.44
CA LYS A 122 15.10 11.42 -1.23
C LYS A 122 14.80 12.88 -0.86
N LEU A 123 15.12 13.30 0.37
CA LEU A 123 14.90 14.68 0.83
C LEU A 123 15.78 15.69 0.09
N CYS A 124 16.95 15.27 -0.44
CA CYS A 124 17.86 16.14 -1.20
C CYS A 124 17.53 16.26 -2.69
N LEU A 125 16.48 15.59 -3.19
CA LEU A 125 16.01 15.75 -4.57
C LEU A 125 15.58 17.20 -4.81
N SER A 126 16.25 17.85 -5.77
CA SER A 126 15.87 19.14 -6.33
C SER A 126 16.47 19.26 -7.72
N THR A 127 15.73 19.87 -8.64
CA THR A 127 16.25 20.27 -9.96
C THR A 127 17.23 21.43 -9.87
N ASN A 128 17.22 22.17 -8.75
CA ASN A 128 18.17 23.25 -8.47
C ASN A 128 19.38 22.70 -7.70
N GLN A 129 20.56 22.78 -8.32
CA GLN A 129 21.81 22.26 -7.77
C GLN A 129 22.26 22.95 -6.47
N VAL A 130 21.97 24.24 -6.30
CA VAL A 130 22.30 25.00 -5.08
C VAL A 130 21.44 24.49 -3.92
N ILE A 131 20.13 24.39 -4.12
CA ILE A 131 19.19 23.85 -3.13
C ILE A 131 19.54 22.40 -2.79
N ALA A 132 19.88 21.58 -3.78
CA ALA A 132 20.30 20.20 -3.55
C ALA A 132 21.56 20.13 -2.65
N LYS A 133 22.55 21.00 -2.89
CA LYS A 133 23.78 21.08 -2.09
C LYS A 133 23.50 21.54 -0.65
N GLU A 134 22.67 22.57 -0.46
CA GLU A 134 22.27 23.05 0.87
C GLU A 134 21.55 21.94 1.66
N LYS A 135 20.62 21.23 1.02
CA LYS A 135 19.91 20.11 1.65
C LYS A 135 20.84 18.97 2.03
N ARG A 136 21.89 18.68 1.25
CA ARG A 136 22.90 17.67 1.64
C ARG A 136 23.64 18.06 2.91
N GLN A 137 24.05 19.32 3.04
CA GLN A 137 24.68 19.83 4.26
C GLN A 137 23.73 19.77 5.46
N GLN A 138 22.44 20.09 5.26
CA GLN A 138 21.42 19.95 6.29
C GLN A 138 21.20 18.49 6.72
N ILE A 139 21.24 17.55 5.78
CA ILE A 139 21.16 16.11 6.05
C ILE A 139 22.34 15.66 6.90
N GLU A 140 23.57 15.98 6.50
CA GLU A 140 24.77 15.60 7.26
C GLU A 140 24.70 16.13 8.70
N LYS A 141 24.36 17.41 8.85
CA LYS A 141 24.16 18.05 10.16
C LYS A 141 23.07 17.36 10.98
N SER A 142 21.91 17.08 10.37
CA SER A 142 20.78 16.41 11.03
C SER A 142 21.14 14.97 11.43
N ARG A 143 21.82 14.22 10.57
CA ARG A 143 22.32 12.87 10.86
C ARG A 143 23.29 12.90 12.03
N LYS A 144 24.23 13.86 12.05
CA LYS A 144 25.19 14.02 13.16
C LYS A 144 24.46 14.15 14.50
N LEU A 145 23.47 15.05 14.58
CA LEU A 145 22.69 15.25 15.81
C LEU A 145 21.97 13.98 16.26
N ILE A 146 21.30 13.29 15.34
CA ILE A 146 20.55 12.06 15.67
C ILE A 146 21.51 10.93 16.08
N ILE A 147 22.63 10.79 15.38
CA ILE A 147 23.65 9.78 15.66
C ILE A 147 24.28 9.99 17.05
N GLU A 148 24.52 11.23 17.48
CA GLU A 148 25.02 11.48 18.84
C GLU A 148 24.06 10.97 19.92
N PHE A 149 22.74 11.08 19.73
CA PHE A 149 21.77 10.48 20.65
C PHE A 149 21.83 8.95 20.67
N ILE A 150 22.08 8.32 19.52
CA ILE A 150 22.20 6.86 19.43
C ILE A 150 23.48 6.39 20.15
N LYS A 151 24.57 7.17 20.10
CA LYS A 151 25.85 6.85 20.75
C LYS A 151 25.87 7.08 22.25
N ASP A 152 25.00 7.94 22.77
CA ASP A 152 24.93 8.25 24.20
C ASP A 152 24.27 7.11 24.97
N THR A 153 25.10 6.21 25.51
CA THR A 153 24.65 5.08 26.33
C THR A 153 24.06 5.50 27.68
N MET A 154 24.23 6.75 28.09
CA MET A 154 23.67 7.32 29.32
C MET A 154 22.35 8.05 29.07
N HIS A 155 21.93 8.21 27.81
CA HIS A 155 20.66 8.85 27.48
C HIS A 155 19.48 8.05 28.07
N PRO A 156 18.44 8.71 28.63
CA PRO A 156 17.30 8.00 29.24
C PRO A 156 16.54 7.03 28.33
N TYR A 157 16.66 7.20 27.01
CA TYR A 157 16.02 6.38 25.97
C TYR A 157 17.02 5.56 25.14
N ALA A 158 18.25 5.35 25.64
CA ALA A 158 19.31 4.67 24.87
C ALA A 158 18.91 3.26 24.42
N HIS A 159 18.22 2.49 25.27
CA HIS A 159 17.77 1.13 24.94
C HIS A 159 16.68 1.13 23.86
N GLU A 160 15.75 2.06 23.93
CA GLU A 160 14.66 2.20 22.96
C GLU A 160 15.18 2.66 21.61
N PHE A 161 16.20 3.54 21.60
CA PHE A 161 16.90 3.90 20.36
C PHE A 161 17.55 2.69 19.70
N GLN A 162 18.25 1.86 20.46
CA GLN A 162 18.83 0.61 19.96
C GLN A 162 17.76 -0.35 19.45
N SER A 163 16.63 -0.47 20.16
CA SER A 163 15.49 -1.30 19.77
C SER A 163 14.90 -0.85 18.43
N ALA A 164 14.67 0.46 18.26
CA ALA A 164 14.17 1.02 17.01
C ALA A 164 15.11 0.75 15.83
N ILE A 165 16.42 0.95 16.02
CA ILE A 165 17.43 0.67 14.97
C ILE A 165 17.45 -0.82 14.62
N LYS A 166 17.33 -1.71 15.61
CA LYS A 166 17.20 -3.14 15.36
C LYS A 166 15.95 -3.46 14.54
N HIS A 167 14.79 -2.89 14.90
CA HIS A 167 13.57 -3.06 14.12
C HIS A 167 13.73 -2.53 12.69
N CYS A 168 14.42 -1.41 12.48
CA CYS A 168 14.71 -0.91 11.13
C CYS A 168 15.56 -1.89 10.31
N ILE A 169 16.57 -2.52 10.93
CA ILE A 169 17.41 -3.56 10.30
C ILE A 169 16.57 -4.79 9.94
N ASP A 170 15.69 -5.20 10.84
CA ASP A 170 14.78 -6.32 10.61
C ASP A 170 13.85 -6.03 9.43
N PHE A 171 13.30 -4.81 9.39
CA PHE A 171 12.41 -4.36 8.33
C PHE A 171 13.12 -4.31 6.97
N ILE A 172 14.30 -3.69 6.88
CA ILE A 172 15.04 -3.61 5.61
C ILE A 172 15.50 -4.98 5.11
N HIS A 173 15.83 -5.90 6.02
CA HIS A 173 16.12 -7.29 5.66
C HIS A 173 14.93 -7.93 4.95
N GLN A 174 13.71 -7.76 5.49
CA GLN A 174 12.50 -8.32 4.89
C GLN A 174 12.11 -7.67 3.55
N ILE A 175 12.55 -6.44 3.28
CA ILE A 175 12.38 -5.77 1.99
C ILE A 175 13.45 -6.22 0.97
N GLN A 176 14.73 -6.28 1.37
CA GLN A 176 15.84 -6.44 0.43
C GLN A 176 16.28 -7.89 0.22
N SER A 177 16.12 -8.77 1.22
CA SER A 177 16.53 -10.17 1.13
C SER A 177 15.78 -10.90 0.00
N PRO A 178 16.43 -11.78 -0.79
CA PRO A 178 15.74 -12.65 -1.76
C PRO A 178 14.57 -13.44 -1.20
N ASN A 179 14.63 -13.78 0.09
CA ASN A 179 13.60 -14.54 0.81
C ASN A 179 12.86 -13.69 1.86
N GLY A 180 13.00 -12.36 1.79
CA GLY A 180 12.30 -11.44 2.68
C GLY A 180 10.78 -11.56 2.52
N VAL A 181 10.06 -11.54 3.65
CA VAL A 181 8.63 -11.87 3.67
C VAL A 181 7.74 -10.76 3.11
N LEU A 182 8.21 -9.51 3.16
CA LEU A 182 7.48 -8.35 2.65
C LEU A 182 7.53 -8.21 1.12
N ARG A 183 8.43 -8.94 0.45
CA ARG A 183 8.55 -8.88 -1.01
C ARG A 183 7.36 -9.54 -1.68
N TRP A 184 6.91 -8.96 -2.79
CA TRP A 184 5.81 -9.50 -3.59
C TRP A 184 5.96 -10.99 -3.89
N LYS A 185 7.16 -11.45 -4.26
CA LYS A 185 7.41 -12.88 -4.54
C LYS A 185 7.08 -13.79 -3.35
N SER A 186 7.31 -13.33 -2.11
CA SER A 186 6.97 -14.05 -0.88
C SER A 186 5.47 -13.94 -0.58
N ARG A 187 4.91 -12.73 -0.69
CA ARG A 187 3.47 -12.46 -0.46
C ARG A 187 2.57 -13.20 -1.45
N PHE A 188 2.95 -13.24 -2.74
CA PHE A 188 2.26 -13.99 -3.78
C PHE A 188 2.28 -15.49 -3.54
N LYS A 189 3.34 -16.06 -2.93
CA LYS A 189 3.30 -17.46 -2.51
C LYS A 189 2.18 -17.70 -1.50
N LEU A 190 1.93 -16.78 -0.56
CA LEU A 190 0.83 -16.94 0.39
C LEU A 190 -0.53 -16.96 -0.34
N ILE A 191 -0.72 -16.12 -1.37
CA ILE A 191 -1.91 -16.17 -2.23
C ILE A 191 -2.01 -17.56 -2.86
N LYS A 192 -0.93 -18.05 -3.50
CA LYS A 192 -0.89 -19.34 -4.19
C LYS A 192 -1.21 -20.55 -3.29
N HIS A 193 -0.85 -20.49 -2.01
CA HIS A 193 -1.14 -21.56 -1.06
C HIS A 193 -2.54 -21.46 -0.43
N ASN A 194 -3.22 -20.33 -0.59
CA ASN A 194 -4.54 -20.08 -0.04
C ASN A 194 -5.65 -20.54 -0.98
N LYS A 195 -5.98 -21.85 -0.92
CA LYS A 195 -6.99 -22.47 -1.78
C LYS A 195 -8.37 -21.79 -1.72
N SER A 196 -8.80 -21.37 -0.53
CA SER A 196 -10.11 -20.71 -0.34
C SER A 196 -10.15 -19.35 -1.04
N LEU A 197 -9.11 -18.54 -0.86
CA LEU A 197 -8.99 -17.25 -1.53
C LEU A 197 -8.95 -17.43 -3.06
N ILE A 198 -8.17 -18.39 -3.55
CA ILE A 198 -8.06 -18.67 -4.98
C ILE A 198 -9.42 -19.06 -5.57
N GLN A 199 -10.19 -19.92 -4.89
CA GLN A 199 -11.52 -20.31 -5.35
C GLN A 199 -12.45 -19.11 -5.51
N GLN A 200 -12.45 -18.18 -4.55
CA GLN A 200 -13.25 -16.96 -4.62
C GLN A 200 -12.78 -16.05 -5.78
N ILE A 201 -11.47 -15.87 -5.96
CA ILE A 201 -10.92 -15.07 -7.07
C ILE A 201 -11.28 -15.66 -8.43
N ILE A 202 -11.21 -16.99 -8.57
CA ILE A 202 -11.54 -17.66 -9.85
C ILE A 202 -13.03 -17.52 -10.20
N GLN A 203 -13.91 -17.43 -9.21
CA GLN A 203 -15.36 -17.29 -9.45
C GLN A 203 -15.81 -15.86 -9.78
N ALA A 204 -14.96 -14.84 -9.58
CA ALA A 204 -15.33 -13.45 -9.84
C ALA A 204 -15.42 -13.15 -11.35
N ASP A 205 -16.44 -12.41 -11.79
CA ASP A 205 -16.54 -11.96 -13.18
C ASP A 205 -15.49 -10.89 -13.50
N PHE A 206 -15.20 -10.04 -12.51
CA PHE A 206 -14.19 -8.99 -12.59
C PHE A 206 -13.28 -8.98 -11.35
N ILE A 207 -12.01 -8.65 -11.55
CA ILE A 207 -11.04 -8.47 -10.45
C ILE A 207 -10.32 -7.15 -10.66
N CYS A 208 -10.46 -6.25 -9.70
CA CYS A 208 -9.85 -4.93 -9.67
C CYS A 208 -8.72 -4.92 -8.65
N LEU A 209 -7.48 -4.66 -9.07
CA LEU A 209 -6.34 -4.64 -8.17
C LEU A 209 -5.68 -3.27 -8.16
N GLN A 210 -5.32 -2.81 -6.98
CA GLN A 210 -4.53 -1.59 -6.76
C GLN A 210 -3.17 -1.97 -6.17
N GLU A 211 -2.16 -1.14 -6.40
CA GLU A 211 -0.79 -1.38 -5.94
C GLU A 211 -0.27 -2.81 -6.24
N CYS A 212 -0.61 -3.34 -7.42
CA CYS A 212 -0.19 -4.68 -7.81
C CYS A 212 1.27 -4.64 -8.30
N THR A 213 2.17 -5.30 -7.59
CA THR A 213 3.60 -5.32 -7.96
C THR A 213 3.85 -5.98 -9.31
N ASN A 214 3.22 -7.13 -9.56
CA ASN A 214 3.36 -7.88 -10.79
C ASN A 214 2.01 -8.46 -11.23
N PRO A 215 1.30 -7.78 -12.13
CA PRO A 215 -0.01 -8.24 -12.63
C PRO A 215 0.04 -9.63 -13.28
N ASP A 216 1.14 -9.98 -13.94
CA ASP A 216 1.31 -11.26 -14.64
C ASP A 216 1.24 -12.45 -13.69
N ASP A 217 1.67 -12.30 -12.44
CA ASP A 217 1.58 -13.38 -11.44
C ASP A 217 0.12 -13.74 -11.15
N ILE A 218 -0.77 -12.75 -11.03
CA ILE A 218 -2.21 -12.98 -10.84
C ILE A 218 -2.83 -13.54 -12.11
N TYR A 219 -2.52 -12.96 -13.28
CA TYR A 219 -3.03 -13.46 -14.56
C TYR A 219 -2.68 -14.94 -14.77
N ASN A 220 -1.40 -15.30 -14.62
CA ASN A 220 -0.93 -16.67 -14.78
C ASN A 220 -1.54 -17.61 -13.73
N LEU A 221 -1.81 -17.14 -12.51
CA LEU A 221 -2.51 -17.92 -11.49
C LEU A 221 -3.93 -18.28 -11.96
N LEU A 222 -4.66 -17.35 -12.57
CA LEU A 222 -6.02 -17.58 -13.07
C LEU A 222 -6.02 -18.56 -14.26
N ILE A 223 -5.14 -18.34 -15.23
CA ILE A 223 -4.98 -19.25 -16.39
C ILE A 223 -4.61 -20.66 -15.93
N ALA A 224 -3.69 -20.80 -14.97
CA ALA A 224 -3.28 -22.10 -14.43
C ALA A 224 -4.42 -22.87 -13.74
N HIS A 225 -5.49 -22.19 -13.34
CA HIS A 225 -6.70 -22.80 -12.81
C HIS A 225 -7.83 -22.91 -13.85
N GLY A 226 -7.51 -22.78 -15.13
CA GLY A 226 -8.45 -22.98 -16.25
C GLY A 226 -9.41 -21.82 -16.49
N LYS A 227 -9.20 -20.67 -15.83
CA LYS A 227 -10.04 -19.49 -16.05
C LYS A 227 -9.58 -18.76 -17.31
N SER A 228 -10.45 -18.65 -18.31
CA SER A 228 -10.20 -17.77 -19.45
C SER A 228 -10.43 -16.32 -19.02
N THR A 229 -9.40 -15.49 -19.16
CA THR A 229 -9.45 -14.09 -18.73
C THR A 229 -8.64 -13.19 -19.64
N LYS A 230 -9.00 -11.91 -19.63
CA LYS A 230 -8.19 -10.82 -20.17
C LYS A 230 -7.94 -9.78 -19.08
N MET A 231 -6.85 -9.04 -19.25
CA MET A 231 -6.37 -8.10 -18.25
C MET A 231 -6.02 -6.75 -18.88
N LEU A 232 -6.46 -5.68 -18.24
CA LEU A 232 -6.05 -4.30 -18.50
C LEU A 232 -5.10 -3.88 -17.37
N VAL A 233 -3.98 -3.27 -17.73
CA VAL A 233 -2.95 -2.82 -16.77
C VAL A 233 -2.60 -1.38 -17.03
N TYR A 234 -2.49 -0.59 -15.95
CA TYR A 234 -2.04 0.78 -16.01
C TYR A 234 -1.05 1.10 -14.90
N THR A 235 -0.01 1.86 -15.25
CA THR A 235 0.91 2.47 -14.30
C THR A 235 1.23 3.89 -14.77
N ILE A 236 1.32 4.82 -13.83
CA ILE A 236 1.63 6.23 -14.13
C ILE A 236 3.08 6.37 -14.58
N ASN A 237 3.99 5.63 -13.93
CA ASN A 237 5.40 5.64 -14.22
C ASN A 237 5.86 4.24 -14.60
N LYS A 238 6.27 4.06 -15.85
CA LYS A 238 6.76 2.77 -16.37
C LYS A 238 7.98 2.21 -15.61
N ASN A 239 8.65 3.04 -14.81
CA ASN A 239 9.78 2.64 -13.98
C ASN A 239 9.38 2.20 -12.57
N THR A 240 8.09 2.26 -12.21
CA THR A 240 7.58 1.80 -10.92
C THR A 240 6.75 0.54 -11.10
N ASN A 241 6.72 -0.30 -10.08
CA ASN A 241 5.90 -1.50 -10.03
C ASN A 241 4.55 -1.26 -9.34
N ASP A 242 4.04 -0.03 -9.37
CA ASP A 242 2.71 0.31 -8.84
C ASP A 242 1.69 0.26 -9.98
N HIS A 243 0.99 -0.86 -10.09
CA HIS A 243 0.01 -1.08 -11.14
C HIS A 243 -1.41 -1.07 -10.60
N CYS A 244 -2.30 -0.41 -11.34
CA CYS A 244 -3.73 -0.66 -11.29
C CYS A 244 -4.08 -1.71 -12.36
N VAL A 245 -4.94 -2.65 -12.01
CA VAL A 245 -5.30 -3.79 -12.85
C VAL A 245 -6.81 -3.98 -12.87
N LEU A 246 -7.35 -4.33 -14.03
CA LEU A 246 -8.73 -4.79 -14.21
C LEU A 246 -8.71 -6.08 -15.04
N VAL A 247 -9.02 -7.20 -14.40
CA VAL A 247 -9.19 -8.52 -15.03
C VAL A 247 -10.68 -8.78 -15.23
N TYR A 248 -11.03 -9.43 -16.34
CA TYR A 248 -12.40 -9.87 -16.61
C TYR A 248 -12.43 -11.27 -17.22
N ASP A 249 -13.50 -12.01 -16.94
CA ASP A 249 -13.83 -13.27 -17.60
C ASP A 249 -14.23 -13.01 -19.06
N ASP A 250 -13.36 -13.40 -19.99
CA ASP A 250 -13.56 -13.13 -21.41
C ASP A 250 -14.49 -14.12 -22.12
N THR A 251 -14.97 -15.15 -21.41
CA THR A 251 -16.07 -16.01 -21.87
C THR A 251 -17.43 -15.38 -21.61
N GLN A 252 -17.52 -14.48 -20.62
CA GLN A 252 -18.76 -13.82 -20.23
C GLN A 252 -18.83 -12.38 -20.72
N PHE A 253 -17.70 -11.68 -20.81
CA PHE A 253 -17.66 -10.26 -21.14
C PHE A 253 -16.67 -9.94 -22.25
N LYS A 254 -17.07 -9.04 -23.15
CA LYS A 254 -16.18 -8.43 -24.15
C LYS A 254 -15.99 -6.94 -23.82
N LEU A 255 -14.76 -6.45 -24.00
CA LEU A 255 -14.44 -5.03 -23.93
C LEU A 255 -15.08 -4.28 -25.11
N VAL A 256 -15.70 -3.12 -24.84
CA VAL A 256 -16.41 -2.32 -25.85
C VAL A 256 -15.82 -0.93 -25.98
N GLY A 257 -14.98 -0.75 -27.01
CA GLY A 257 -14.23 0.48 -27.25
C GLY A 257 -12.94 0.51 -26.44
N GLU A 258 -12.28 1.66 -26.46
CA GLU A 258 -11.01 1.84 -25.74
C GLU A 258 -11.26 2.10 -24.24
N PRO A 259 -10.49 1.45 -23.36
CA PRO A 259 -10.49 1.78 -21.94
C PRO A 259 -9.84 3.15 -21.72
N ILE A 260 -10.19 3.79 -20.59
CA ILE A 260 -9.55 5.02 -20.15
C ILE A 260 -8.55 4.68 -19.04
N TYR A 261 -7.32 5.13 -19.25
CA TYR A 261 -6.24 5.08 -18.28
C TYR A 261 -6.02 6.48 -17.74
N TYR A 262 -6.09 6.66 -16.42
CA TYR A 262 -6.07 7.99 -15.82
C TYR A 262 -5.26 8.02 -14.53
N ALA A 263 -4.52 9.11 -14.33
CA ALA A 263 -3.78 9.39 -13.11
C ALA A 263 -4.54 10.42 -12.28
N LEU A 264 -5.15 9.98 -11.18
CA LEU A 264 -5.84 10.86 -10.24
C LEU A 264 -4.80 11.61 -9.39
N ASP A 265 -4.91 12.94 -9.29
CA ASP A 265 -3.91 13.81 -8.64
C ASP A 265 -2.47 13.56 -9.15
N ASP A 266 -2.32 13.17 -10.43
CA ASP A 266 -1.06 12.75 -11.07
C ASP A 266 -0.29 11.63 -10.33
N LYS A 267 -0.93 10.94 -9.38
CA LYS A 267 -0.26 10.03 -8.43
C LYS A 267 -0.89 8.66 -8.31
N LYS A 268 -2.20 8.53 -8.53
CA LYS A 268 -2.90 7.26 -8.32
C LYS A 268 -3.53 6.72 -9.61
N PRO A 269 -3.16 5.50 -10.06
CA PRO A 269 -3.63 4.95 -11.32
C PRO A 269 -5.08 4.44 -11.24
N CYS A 270 -5.87 4.77 -12.26
CA CYS A 270 -7.25 4.32 -12.44
C CYS A 270 -7.45 3.74 -13.84
N ILE A 271 -8.29 2.71 -13.94
CA ILE A 271 -8.75 2.11 -15.21
C ILE A 271 -10.26 2.20 -15.25
N PHE A 272 -10.82 2.74 -16.32
CA PHE A 272 -12.26 2.71 -16.60
C PHE A 272 -12.50 1.98 -17.91
N ALA A 273 -13.38 0.98 -17.90
CA ALA A 273 -13.65 0.20 -19.10
C ALA A 273 -15.14 -0.14 -19.21
N ARG A 274 -15.63 -0.16 -20.45
CA ARG A 274 -16.98 -0.59 -20.78
C ARG A 274 -16.96 -2.02 -21.27
N PHE A 275 -17.83 -2.84 -20.72
CA PHE A 275 -17.98 -4.24 -21.07
C PHE A 275 -19.39 -4.51 -21.57
N GLU A 276 -19.52 -5.55 -22.39
CA GLU A 276 -20.79 -6.10 -22.82
C GLU A 276 -20.80 -7.59 -22.50
N ASN A 277 -21.81 -8.04 -21.77
CA ASN A 277 -22.01 -9.46 -21.50
C ASN A 277 -22.37 -10.16 -22.81
N VAL A 278 -21.63 -11.20 -23.19
CA VAL A 278 -21.74 -11.82 -24.53
C VAL A 278 -23.04 -12.60 -24.74
N ILE A 279 -23.71 -12.99 -23.64
CA ILE A 279 -24.97 -13.74 -23.68
C ILE A 279 -26.16 -12.79 -23.70
N THR A 280 -26.17 -11.80 -22.81
CA THR A 280 -27.32 -10.89 -22.62
C THR A 280 -27.22 -9.59 -23.40
N ASN A 281 -26.07 -9.28 -24.00
CA ASN A 281 -25.71 -7.99 -24.59
C ASN A 281 -25.85 -6.79 -23.64
N HIS A 282 -25.95 -7.05 -22.32
CA HIS A 282 -26.01 -6.02 -21.31
C HIS A 282 -24.67 -5.29 -21.22
N LYS A 283 -24.73 -3.95 -21.21
CA LYS A 283 -23.54 -3.10 -21.15
C LYS A 283 -23.35 -2.57 -19.73
N VAL A 284 -22.12 -2.68 -19.23
CA VAL A 284 -21.74 -2.26 -17.88
C VAL A 284 -20.40 -1.53 -17.93
N ILE A 285 -20.19 -0.57 -17.04
CA ILE A 285 -18.89 0.06 -16.84
C ILE A 285 -18.30 -0.49 -15.55
N ILE A 286 -17.08 -1.03 -15.64
CA ILE A 286 -16.31 -1.44 -14.48
C ILE A 286 -15.06 -0.57 -14.42
N ALA A 287 -14.75 -0.07 -13.23
CA ALA A 287 -13.54 0.70 -13.01
C ALA A 287 -12.78 0.17 -11.80
N SER A 288 -11.47 0.01 -11.98
CA SER A 288 -10.51 -0.24 -10.91
C SER A 288 -9.87 1.09 -10.57
N ILE A 289 -10.05 1.57 -9.34
CA ILE A 289 -9.53 2.87 -8.93
C ILE A 289 -8.64 2.76 -7.71
N HIS A 290 -7.74 3.72 -7.58
CA HIS A 290 -7.03 4.00 -6.35
C HIS A 290 -7.20 5.49 -6.09
N HIS A 291 -8.00 5.86 -5.10
CA HIS A 291 -8.22 7.26 -4.76
C HIS A 291 -7.07 7.76 -3.87
N PRO A 292 -6.53 8.98 -4.06
CA PRO A 292 -5.52 9.52 -3.15
C PRO A 292 -6.13 9.77 -1.76
N GLY A 293 -5.34 9.57 -0.71
CA GLY A 293 -5.72 10.02 0.63
C GLY A 293 -5.55 11.54 0.82
N GLY A 294 -5.87 12.04 2.02
CA GLY A 294 -5.70 13.45 2.41
C GLY A 294 -7.02 14.17 2.64
N ASN A 295 -7.15 15.41 2.16
CA ASN A 295 -8.32 16.27 2.40
C ASN A 295 -9.09 16.61 1.11
N HIS A 296 -8.79 15.95 -0.01
CA HIS A 296 -9.38 16.28 -1.30
C HIS A 296 -10.26 15.13 -1.78
N ASP A 297 -11.50 15.45 -2.17
CA ASP A 297 -12.43 14.53 -2.83
C ASP A 297 -12.31 14.70 -4.35
N TYR A 298 -11.87 13.65 -5.04
CA TYR A 298 -11.70 13.61 -6.49
C TYR A 298 -12.78 12.77 -7.19
N VAL A 299 -13.87 12.40 -6.52
CA VAL A 299 -14.91 11.54 -7.12
C VAL A 299 -15.55 12.19 -8.35
N ASN A 300 -15.77 13.51 -8.35
CA ASN A 300 -16.30 14.20 -9.54
C ASN A 300 -15.35 14.11 -10.75
N GLU A 301 -14.04 14.04 -10.51
CA GLU A 301 -13.04 13.85 -11.55
C GLU A 301 -13.14 12.46 -12.17
N LEU A 302 -13.34 11.41 -11.35
CA LEU A 302 -13.62 10.05 -11.83
C LEU A 302 -14.80 10.03 -12.80
N PHE A 303 -15.92 10.65 -12.44
CA PHE A 303 -17.11 10.69 -13.30
C PHE A 303 -16.93 11.56 -14.55
N THR A 304 -16.04 12.55 -14.51
CA THR A 304 -15.64 13.31 -15.71
C THR A 304 -14.89 12.42 -16.69
N GLN A 305 -14.03 11.52 -16.21
CA GLN A 305 -13.36 10.53 -17.06
C GLN A 305 -14.35 9.51 -17.61
N ILE A 306 -15.24 8.96 -16.79
CA ILE A 306 -16.22 7.94 -17.21
C ILE A 306 -17.10 8.45 -18.36
N LYS A 307 -17.50 9.73 -18.35
CA LYS A 307 -18.27 10.35 -19.44
C LYS A 307 -17.57 10.30 -20.80
N GLN A 308 -16.24 10.17 -20.83
CA GLN A 308 -15.46 10.07 -22.08
C GLN A 308 -15.55 8.69 -22.74
N LEU A 309 -16.10 7.66 -22.08
CA LEU A 309 -16.34 6.33 -22.67
C LEU A 309 -17.39 6.32 -23.80
N LYS A 310 -17.77 7.49 -24.32
CA LYS A 310 -18.74 7.71 -25.42
C LYS A 310 -20.02 6.90 -25.19
N ILE A 311 -20.57 7.05 -24.00
CA ILE A 311 -21.82 6.44 -23.60
C ILE A 311 -22.92 7.36 -24.12
N GLY A 312 -23.90 6.81 -24.84
CA GLY A 312 -25.01 7.61 -25.36
C GLY A 312 -25.75 8.32 -24.23
N ASP A 313 -26.41 7.56 -23.37
CA ASP A 313 -27.08 8.06 -22.17
C ASP A 313 -26.46 7.44 -20.92
N PHE A 314 -25.60 8.20 -20.23
CA PHE A 314 -24.91 7.73 -19.03
C PHE A 314 -25.86 7.34 -17.90
N SER A 315 -27.03 7.99 -17.82
CA SER A 315 -28.02 7.72 -16.77
C SER A 315 -28.64 6.32 -16.84
N LYS A 316 -28.47 5.64 -17.99
CA LYS A 316 -29.04 4.32 -18.28
C LYS A 316 -28.02 3.19 -18.32
N VAL A 317 -26.75 3.49 -18.07
CA VAL A 317 -25.69 2.46 -18.08
C VAL A 317 -25.30 2.15 -16.65
N ASP A 318 -25.43 0.89 -16.28
CA ASP A 318 -24.97 0.42 -14.99
C ASP A 318 -23.46 0.56 -14.88
N TYR A 319 -22.99 0.99 -13.72
CA TYR A 319 -21.57 1.11 -13.45
C TYR A 319 -21.21 0.60 -12.06
N MET A 320 -19.98 0.10 -11.93
CA MET A 320 -19.35 -0.22 -10.66
C MET A 320 -17.94 0.36 -10.67
N ILE A 321 -17.74 1.41 -9.87
CA ILE A 321 -16.43 2.02 -9.65
C ILE A 321 -15.94 1.48 -8.32
N ILE A 322 -14.95 0.60 -8.35
CA ILE A 322 -14.52 -0.16 -7.17
C ILE A 322 -13.01 -0.01 -6.97
N GLY A 323 -12.59 0.02 -5.71
CA GLY A 323 -11.19 0.20 -5.39
C GLY A 323 -10.95 0.61 -3.95
N ASP A 324 -9.69 0.94 -3.70
CA ASP A 324 -9.24 1.62 -2.49
C ASP A 324 -9.54 3.11 -2.60
N TYR A 325 -10.46 3.61 -1.75
CA TYR A 325 -10.83 5.02 -1.70
C TYR A 325 -9.95 5.84 -0.75
N ASN A 326 -9.04 5.23 0.01
CA ASN A 326 -8.23 5.88 1.06
C ASN A 326 -9.02 6.68 2.11
N HIS A 327 -10.35 6.53 2.13
CA HIS A 327 -11.28 7.35 2.90
C HIS A 327 -12.45 6.49 3.39
N THR A 328 -12.98 6.86 4.55
CA THR A 328 -14.17 6.22 5.12
C THR A 328 -15.45 6.82 4.55
N LYS A 329 -16.58 6.14 4.80
CA LYS A 329 -17.92 6.66 4.49
C LYS A 329 -18.16 8.08 5.05
N ASP A 330 -17.68 8.36 6.25
CA ASP A 330 -17.88 9.66 6.91
C ASP A 330 -17.16 10.80 6.18
N PHE A 331 -15.98 10.55 5.61
CA PHE A 331 -15.26 11.53 4.81
C PHE A 331 -16.12 12.01 3.63
N PHE A 332 -16.64 11.09 2.81
CA PHE A 332 -17.45 11.46 1.65
C PHE A 332 -18.80 12.07 2.02
N LYS A 333 -19.38 11.66 3.15
CA LYS A 333 -20.59 12.30 3.70
C LYS A 333 -20.34 13.76 4.04
N GLN A 334 -19.20 14.08 4.65
CA GLN A 334 -18.81 15.47 4.97
C GLN A 334 -18.52 16.31 3.72
N HIS A 335 -18.03 15.68 2.65
CA HIS A 335 -17.73 16.35 1.37
C HIS A 335 -18.94 16.46 0.44
N GLY A 336 -20.13 16.00 0.87
CA GLY A 336 -21.36 16.15 0.08
C GLY A 336 -21.39 15.30 -1.18
N LEU A 337 -20.84 14.08 -1.12
CA LEU A 337 -20.80 13.16 -2.25
C LEU A 337 -22.21 12.95 -2.86
N LYS A 338 -22.30 13.13 -4.18
CA LYS A 338 -23.56 13.05 -4.94
C LYS A 338 -23.93 11.63 -5.39
N TYR A 339 -22.98 10.70 -5.29
CA TYR A 339 -23.10 9.34 -5.80
C TYR A 339 -23.22 8.35 -4.64
N PRO A 340 -24.12 7.35 -4.71
CA PRO A 340 -24.18 6.31 -3.71
C PRO A 340 -22.86 5.56 -3.61
N ILE A 341 -22.28 5.52 -2.40
CA ILE A 341 -21.08 4.75 -2.08
C ILE A 341 -21.39 3.71 -1.01
N TYR A 342 -20.95 2.50 -1.27
CA TYR A 342 -21.22 1.34 -0.44
C TYR A 342 -19.91 0.76 0.07
N TYR A 343 -19.88 0.49 1.38
CA TYR A 343 -18.74 -0.08 2.09
C TYR A 343 -19.18 -1.43 2.68
N PRO A 344 -18.25 -2.39 2.87
CA PRO A 344 -18.54 -3.53 3.73
C PRO A 344 -18.84 -3.08 5.16
N SER A 345 -19.58 -3.91 5.90
CA SER A 345 -19.85 -3.68 7.33
C SER A 345 -18.62 -3.86 8.22
N GLU A 346 -17.65 -4.64 7.75
CA GLU A 346 -16.36 -4.85 8.39
C GLU A 346 -15.32 -3.93 7.75
N GLY A 347 -14.31 -3.50 8.51
CA GLY A 347 -13.24 -2.70 7.92
C GLY A 347 -12.43 -3.47 6.88
N THR A 348 -11.63 -2.76 6.10
CA THR A 348 -10.83 -3.35 5.01
C THR A 348 -9.35 -3.14 5.25
N MET A 349 -8.99 -2.10 6.02
CA MET A 349 -7.65 -1.97 6.58
C MET A 349 -7.40 -3.04 7.63
N ALA A 350 -6.54 -4.01 7.29
CA ALA A 350 -5.90 -4.89 8.23
C ALA A 350 -4.78 -4.18 8.99
N GLY A 351 -4.21 -3.14 8.36
CA GLY A 351 -2.99 -2.51 8.80
C GLY A 351 -1.88 -3.55 9.00
N LYS A 352 -1.07 -3.33 10.02
CA LYS A 352 0.01 -4.23 10.43
C LYS A 352 -0.46 -5.22 11.50
N ASP A 353 -1.68 -5.72 11.46
CA ASP A 353 -2.13 -6.83 12.31
C ASP A 353 -3.34 -7.47 11.63
N PHE A 354 -3.12 -8.53 10.84
CA PHE A 354 -4.22 -9.28 10.18
C PHE A 354 -5.17 -9.85 11.24
N GLY A 355 -6.22 -9.09 11.55
CA GLY A 355 -7.15 -9.35 12.65
C GLY A 355 -7.56 -8.11 13.45
N ASN A 356 -6.84 -6.98 13.32
CA ASN A 356 -7.25 -5.68 13.83
C ASN A 356 -7.79 -4.84 12.67
N VAL A 357 -9.09 -4.96 12.44
CA VAL A 357 -9.76 -4.36 11.30
C VAL A 357 -10.39 -3.05 11.74
N ASN A 358 -9.87 -1.92 11.26
CA ASN A 358 -10.22 -0.61 11.85
C ASN A 358 -11.29 0.12 11.04
N HIS A 359 -11.01 0.36 9.76
CA HIS A 359 -11.82 1.22 8.91
C HIS A 359 -12.05 0.56 7.55
N ALA A 360 -13.29 0.64 7.06
CA ALA A 360 -13.62 0.31 5.69
C ALA A 360 -13.24 1.52 4.83
N ILE A 361 -12.24 1.34 3.97
CA ILE A 361 -11.79 2.34 3.00
C ILE A 361 -11.81 1.81 1.56
N ASP A 362 -11.99 0.50 1.39
CA ASP A 362 -12.28 -0.10 0.09
C ASP A 362 -13.80 -0.17 -0.08
N ALA A 363 -14.28 0.28 -1.23
CA ALA A 363 -15.70 0.52 -1.44
C ALA A 363 -16.08 0.39 -2.92
N ALA A 364 -17.38 0.52 -3.19
CA ALA A 364 -17.91 0.65 -4.54
C ALA A 364 -18.88 1.83 -4.65
N ILE A 365 -18.72 2.62 -5.71
CA ILE A 365 -19.71 3.62 -6.16
C ILE A 365 -20.48 3.05 -7.35
N THR A 366 -21.80 3.09 -7.28
CA THR A 366 -22.69 2.56 -8.33
C THR A 366 -24.03 3.31 -8.38
N ASN A 367 -24.72 3.22 -9.52
CA ASN A 367 -26.10 3.68 -9.69
C ASN A 367 -27.15 2.60 -9.38
N LEU A 368 -26.74 1.40 -8.96
CA LEU A 368 -27.64 0.34 -8.55
C LEU A 368 -28.28 0.64 -7.19
N ASP A 369 -29.49 0.13 -6.97
CA ASP A 369 -30.18 0.25 -5.69
C ASP A 369 -29.43 -0.51 -4.57
N GLU A 370 -29.50 -0.01 -3.34
CA GLU A 370 -28.85 -0.63 -2.16
C GLU A 370 -29.24 -2.10 -1.97
N LYS A 371 -30.50 -2.47 -2.26
CA LYS A 371 -30.98 -3.86 -2.15
C LYS A 371 -30.39 -4.81 -3.21
N SER A 372 -29.80 -4.25 -4.25
CA SER A 372 -29.20 -4.99 -5.36
C SER A 372 -27.71 -5.21 -5.16
N ILE A 373 -27.11 -4.73 -4.08
CA ILE A 373 -25.66 -4.77 -3.86
C ILE A 373 -25.37 -5.39 -2.50
N GLU A 374 -24.49 -6.38 -2.48
CA GLU A 374 -23.89 -6.92 -1.27
C GLU A 374 -22.38 -6.73 -1.34
N ILE A 375 -21.80 -6.11 -0.31
CA ILE A 375 -20.35 -5.92 -0.19
C ILE A 375 -19.87 -6.61 1.08
N THR A 376 -18.96 -7.55 0.91
CA THR A 376 -18.39 -8.34 2.00
C THR A 376 -16.87 -8.32 1.94
N VAL A 377 -16.24 -8.47 3.11
CA VAL A 377 -14.79 -8.71 3.19
C VAL A 377 -14.55 -10.20 2.96
N ILE A 378 -13.61 -10.53 2.06
CA ILE A 378 -13.18 -11.91 1.84
C ILE A 378 -12.34 -12.36 3.04
N LYS A 379 -12.97 -13.15 3.91
CA LYS A 379 -12.32 -13.78 5.05
C LYS A 379 -11.56 -15.00 4.57
N GLY A 380 -10.26 -15.05 4.85
CA GLY A 380 -9.44 -16.18 4.45
C GLY A 380 -7.95 -15.91 4.38
N LEU A 381 -7.52 -14.64 4.49
CA LEU A 381 -6.10 -14.33 4.58
C LEU A 381 -5.51 -14.94 5.87
N PRO A 382 -4.32 -15.56 5.80
CA PRO A 382 -3.69 -16.11 6.99
C PRO A 382 -3.45 -15.00 8.02
N VAL A 383 -3.66 -15.30 9.30
CA VAL A 383 -3.22 -14.42 10.38
C VAL A 383 -1.72 -14.26 10.22
N SER A 384 -1.26 -13.04 10.03
CA SER A 384 0.17 -12.77 9.94
C SER A 384 0.84 -13.19 11.25
N HIS A 385 1.79 -14.11 11.14
CA HIS A 385 2.63 -14.47 12.28
C HIS A 385 3.86 -13.57 12.30
N LEU A 386 4.35 -13.34 13.51
CA LEU A 386 5.53 -12.54 13.77
C LEU A 386 6.76 -13.26 13.23
N ILE A 387 7.57 -12.56 12.44
CA ILE A 387 8.81 -13.12 11.91
C ILE A 387 9.99 -12.39 12.55
N HIS A 388 10.86 -13.17 13.20
CA HIS A 388 12.14 -12.68 13.67
C HIS A 388 13.13 -12.58 12.53
N CYS A 389 13.90 -11.50 12.51
CA CYS A 389 15.02 -11.36 11.60
C CYS A 389 16.15 -12.32 12.00
N PRO A 390 16.73 -13.06 11.04
CA PRO A 390 17.89 -13.89 11.30
C PRO A 390 19.19 -13.08 11.48
N VAL A 391 19.14 -11.74 11.41
CA VAL A 391 20.31 -10.88 11.55
C VAL A 391 20.59 -10.61 13.02
N ASN A 392 21.77 -11.01 13.47
CA ASN A 392 22.28 -10.71 14.80
C ASN A 392 22.83 -9.27 14.84
N VAL A 393 22.20 -8.40 15.62
CA VAL A 393 22.61 -7.00 15.78
C VAL A 393 23.28 -6.82 17.14
N ILE A 394 24.54 -6.38 17.13
CA ILE A 394 25.35 -6.18 18.34
C ILE A 394 25.75 -4.71 18.43
N PHE A 395 25.33 -4.02 19.49
CA PHE A 395 25.78 -2.66 19.78
C PHE A 395 27.10 -2.69 20.57
N ARG A 396 28.10 -1.96 20.11
CA ARG A 396 29.40 -1.71 20.77
C ARG A 396 29.65 -0.20 20.80
N LEU A 397 28.84 0.48 21.61
CA LEU A 397 28.77 1.94 21.72
C LEU A 397 29.55 2.46 22.92
#